data_AF-A0A849Z2P5-F1
#
_entry.id   AF-A0A849Z2P5-F1
#
_cell.length_a   1.000
_cell.length_b   1.000
_cell.length_c   1.000
_cell.angle_alpha   90.00
_cell.angle_beta   90.00
_cell.angle_gamma   90.00
#
_symmetry.space_group_name_H-M   'P 1'
#
loop_
_entity.id
_entity.type
_entity.pdbx_description
1 polymer ?
#
loop_
_entity_poly.entity_id
_entity_poly.type
_entity_poly.pdbx_seq_one_letter_code
_entity_poly.pdbx_strand_id
1 'polypeptide(L)' 'NLIKIGKSTNVEKRIDSIQVACPHELRVVVVWDGDRERRLHTQLNDYRVGGEWFRLTDEVRAALYAEEGQ' A
#
# COMPACT_ATOMS: atom_id res chain seq x y z
N ASN A 1 4.33 12.17 -3.35
CA ASN A 1 3.38 11.31 -2.60
C ASN A 1 3.94 9.91 -2.47
N LEU A 2 3.87 9.32 -1.28
CA LEU A 2 4.26 7.94 -1.02
C LEU A 2 3.04 7.15 -0.56
N ILE A 3 3.04 5.85 -0.83
CA ILE A 3 2.07 4.90 -0.27
C ILE A 3 2.80 3.78 0.43
N LYS A 4 2.15 3.20 1.44
CA LYS A 4 2.60 1.97 2.08
C LYS A 4 1.70 0.83 1.64
N ILE A 5 2.28 -0.28 1.19
CA ILE A 5 1.54 -1.50 0.83
C ILE A 5 1.85 -2.54 1.89
N GLY A 6 0.84 -2.95 2.65
CA GLY A 6 0.98 -3.98 3.66
C GLY A 6 -0.34 -4.68 3.96
N LYS A 7 -0.28 -5.78 4.72
CA LYS A 7 -1.44 -6.54 5.19
C LYS A 7 -1.75 -6.29 6.67
N SER A 8 -3.04 -6.39 7.01
CA SER A 8 -3.51 -6.33 8.40
C SER A 8 -4.83 -7.06 8.56
N THR A 9 -5.05 -7.65 9.72
CA THR A 9 -6.38 -8.18 10.14
C THR A 9 -7.24 -7.08 10.78
N ASN A 10 -6.66 -5.94 11.13
CA ASN A 10 -7.37 -4.76 11.62
C ASN A 10 -6.72 -3.51 10.99
N VAL A 11 -7.35 -2.99 9.93
CA VAL A 11 -6.81 -1.88 9.13
C VAL A 11 -6.74 -0.59 9.96
N GLU A 12 -7.78 -0.29 10.75
CA GLU A 12 -7.86 0.93 11.58
C GLU A 12 -6.73 1.00 12.61
N LYS A 13 -6.54 -0.06 13.41
CA LYS A 13 -5.45 -0.12 14.40
C LYS A 13 -4.07 -0.06 13.75
N ARG A 14 -3.93 -0.63 12.55
CA ARG A 14 -2.65 -0.61 11.82
C ARG A 14 -2.31 0.81 11.39
N ILE A 15 -3.28 1.59 10.90
CA ILE A 15 -3.06 2.98 10.51
C ILE A 15 -2.69 3.82 11.72
N ASP A 16 -3.43 3.69 12.82
CA ASP A 16 -3.15 4.41 14.07
C ASP A 16 -1.70 4.16 14.55
N SER A 17 -1.28 2.90 14.55
CA SER A 17 0.09 2.52 14.90
C SER A 17 1.16 3.11 13.96
N ILE A 18 0.88 3.23 12.66
CA ILE A 18 1.83 3.84 11.71
C ILE A 18 1.83 5.37 11.86
N GLN A 19 0.67 5.97 12.14
CA GLN A 19 0.48 7.41 12.33
C GLN A 19 1.32 7.93 13.49
N VAL A 20 1.47 7.16 14.58
CA VAL A 20 2.34 7.52 15.72
C VAL A 20 3.77 7.86 15.29
N ALA A 21 4.30 7.16 14.29
CA ALA A 21 5.65 7.37 13.77
C ALA A 21 5.69 8.18 12.46
N CYS A 22 4.56 8.76 12.02
CA CYS A 22 4.45 9.55 10.81
C CYS A 22 3.95 10.97 11.13
N PRO A 23 4.73 12.02 10.87
CA PRO A 23 4.30 13.40 11.15
C PRO A 23 3.23 13.91 10.16
N HIS A 24 2.87 13.12 9.14
CA HIS A 24 1.86 13.47 8.14
C HIS A 24 0.61 12.61 8.34
N GLU A 25 -0.56 13.18 8.10
CA GLU A 25 -1.83 12.44 8.15
C GLU A 25 -1.85 11.30 7.11
N LEU A 26 -2.13 10.11 7.58
CA LEU A 26 -2.27 8.91 6.77
C LEU A 26 -3.74 8.68 6.43
N ARG A 27 -3.99 8.29 5.18
CA ARG A 27 -5.32 7.89 4.70
C ARG A 27 -5.27 6.55 4.01
N VAL A 28 -6.33 5.77 4.17
CA VAL A 28 -6.52 4.53 3.41
C VAL A 28 -6.84 4.87 1.96
N VAL A 29 -6.06 4.31 1.04
CA VAL A 29 -6.31 4.47 -0.40
C VAL A 29 -7.22 3.36 -0.92
N VAL A 30 -6.99 2.13 -0.46
CA VAL A 30 -7.72 0.92 -0.88
C VAL A 30 -7.43 -0.22 0.11
N VAL A 31 -8.38 -1.12 0.26
CA VAL A 31 -8.27 -2.38 1.02
C VAL A 31 -8.77 -3.50 0.12
N TRP A 32 -8.08 -4.63 0.13
CA TRP A 32 -8.51 -5.85 -0.55
C TRP A 32 -8.60 -6.99 0.46
N ASP A 33 -9.53 -7.91 0.21
CA ASP A 33 -9.55 -9.20 0.88
C ASP A 33 -8.46 -10.13 0.32
N GLY A 34 -7.78 -10.87 1.21
CA GLY A 34 -6.71 -11.80 0.86
C GLY A 34 -5.30 -11.19 0.82
N ASP A 35 -4.31 -12.01 0.44
CA ASP A 35 -2.90 -11.59 0.36
C ASP A 35 -2.54 -11.18 -1.07
N ARG A 36 -2.59 -9.87 -1.33
CA ARG A 36 -2.05 -9.25 -2.55
C ARG A 36 -0.69 -8.57 -2.32
N GLU A 37 -0.22 -8.52 -1.07
CA GLU A 37 0.99 -7.78 -0.67
C GLU A 37 2.19 -8.29 -1.44
N ARG A 38 2.40 -9.62 -1.45
CA ARG A 38 3.55 -10.23 -2.12
C ARG A 38 3.59 -9.91 -3.61
N ARG A 39 2.46 -10.05 -4.30
CA ARG A 39 2.34 -9.76 -5.74
C ARG A 39 2.64 -8.29 -6.03
N LEU A 40 2.01 -7.37 -5.29
CA LEU A 40 2.20 -5.94 -5.48
C LEU A 40 3.63 -5.49 -5.17
N HIS A 41 4.27 -6.05 -4.14
CA HIS A 41 5.67 -5.78 -3.83
C HIS A 41 6.61 -6.22 -4.95
N THR A 42 6.35 -7.38 -5.56
CA THR A 42 7.11 -7.84 -6.73
C THR A 42 6.84 -6.97 -7.95
N GLN A 43 5.57 -6.71 -8.27
CA GLN A 43 5.16 -5.93 -9.45
C GLN A 43 5.64 -4.48 -9.39
N LEU A 44 5.69 -3.87 -8.20
CA LEU A 44 6.01 -2.46 -8.01
C LEU A 44 7.41 -2.23 -7.44
N ASN A 45 8.30 -3.23 -7.52
CA ASN A 45 9.64 -3.14 -6.93
C ASN A 45 10.44 -1.95 -7.46
N ASP A 46 10.26 -1.57 -8.73
CA ASP A 46 10.94 -0.41 -9.34
C ASP A 46 10.50 0.94 -8.74
N TYR A 47 9.33 0.98 -8.09
CA TYR A 47 8.80 2.16 -7.42
C TYR A 47 9.09 2.16 -5.91
N ARG A 48 9.76 1.13 -5.39
CA ARG A 48 10.04 0.97 -3.97
C ARG A 48 11.07 2.00 -3.51
N VAL A 49 10.70 2.80 -2.51
CA VAL A 49 11.57 3.81 -1.89
C VAL A 49 12.32 3.21 -0.71
N GLY A 50 11.71 2.24 -0.01
CA GLY A 50 12.35 1.50 1.09
C GLY A 50 11.33 0.80 1.98
N GLY A 51 11.67 -0.38 2.50
CA GLY A 51 10.75 -1.16 3.32
C GLY A 51 9.45 -1.48 2.57
N GLU A 52 8.31 -1.02 3.07
CA GLU A 52 6.99 -1.21 2.46
C GLU A 52 6.48 0.07 1.76
N TRP A 53 7.34 1.05 1.53
CA TRP A 53 6.97 2.35 0.95
C TRP A 53 7.30 2.44 -0.54
N PHE A 54 6.35 2.96 -1.32
CA PHE A 54 6.42 3.09 -2.77
C PHE A 54 6.10 4.51 -3.21
N ARG A 55 6.73 4.98 -4.28
CA ARG A 55 6.40 6.27 -4.90
C ARG A 55 5.05 6.17 -5.60
N LEU A 56 4.11 7.07 -5.27
CA LEU A 56 2.80 7.09 -5.92
C LEU A 56 2.92 7.72 -7.31
N THR A 57 2.95 6.88 -8.34
CA THR A 57 2.86 7.26 -9.77
C THR A 57 1.54 6.76 -10.36
N ASP A 58 1.28 7.10 -11.63
CA ASP A 58 0.08 6.63 -12.33
C ASP A 58 0.11 5.11 -12.55
N GLU A 59 1.27 4.50 -12.78
CA GLU A 59 1.44 3.05 -12.89
C GLU A 59 1.16 2.34 -11.57
N VAL A 60 1.67 2.89 -10.47
CA VAL A 60 1.37 2.39 -9.13
C VAL A 60 -0.13 2.50 -8.86
N ARG A 61 -0.73 3.65 -9.14
CA ARG A 61 -2.18 3.85 -8.97
C ARG A 61 -2.98 2.85 -9.80
N ALA A 62 -2.61 2.64 -11.07
CA ALA A 62 -3.26 1.67 -11.95
C ALA A 62 -3.17 0.24 -11.37
N ALA A 63 -2.01 -0.16 -10.83
CA ALA A 63 -1.83 -1.47 -10.22
C ALA A 63 -2.70 -1.68 -8.96
N LEU A 64 -2.97 -0.63 -8.18
CA LEU A 64 -3.87 -0.72 -7.01
C LEU A 64 -5.33 -0.96 -7.43
N TYR A 65 -5.78 -0.33 -8.52
CA TYR A 65 -7.17 -0.41 -8.97
C TYR A 65 -7.39 -1.43 -10.10
N ALA A 66 -6.34 -2.15 -10.52
CA ALA A 66 -6.48 -3.22 -11.48
C ALA A 66 -7.38 -4.31 -10.90
N GLU A 67 -8.45 -4.64 -11.61
CA GLU A 67 -9.26 -5.81 -11.28
C GLU A 67 -8.41 -7.06 -11.53
N GLU A 68 -8.40 -7.99 -10.58
CA GLU A 68 -7.85 -9.33 -10.84
C GLU A 68 -8.78 -9.94 -11.88
N GLY A 69 -8.32 -10.07 -13.13
CA GLY A 69 -9.08 -10.73 -14.19
C GLY A 69 -9.57 -12.10 -13.69
N GLN A 70 -10.88 -12.30 -13.86
CA GLN A 70 -11.68 -13.46 -13.45
C GLN A 70 -11.10 -14.81 -13.90
#